data_AF-A0A7X8H129-F1
#
_entry.id   AF-A0A7X8H129-F1
#
_cell.length_a   1.000
_cell.length_b   1.000
_cell.length_c   1.000
_cell.angle_alpha   90.00
_cell.angle_beta   90.00
_cell.angle_gamma   90.00
#
_symmetry.space_group_name_H-M   'P 1'
#
loop_
_entity.id
_entity.type
_entity.pdbx_description
1 polymer ?
#
loop_
_entity_poly.entity_id
_entity_poly.type
_entity_poly.pdbx_seq_one_letter_code
_entity_poly.pdbx_strand_id
1 'polypeptide(L)'
;MIDFGKLLDDQDDEKPIFPKEIFESLVRNEQFSYLRGDQERVLEKWFNQRELKDNIIKMNTGGGKTTVGLLQLQSSINEGVGPALYLCLDNQLIEQVLDDAKSLGINCVTFDESNEMPIEFLNNEAILVTTFQKLFNARSVFGILGDASKPAISIGCLVIDDAHAALNKAREVFSLKFNSSSKQYKYLIEMFKGSLISQSLGTATDIIDGRDRYSILMVPYWSWIEQIESVTKFLSGYDESDLDMKFKWPLIRDSLDQYFMLVSASSIELIPKCLPIHKIPSYAKAERRIFMSATLNDDFSLIKDFDIDKNSVKKPLEPDTFSDVGEKIILSPYNIDRSLNSSVLANALSKLEGFNIVTLVTSNYRAELWKKHGFFQPSPSNIIDTIRTLKGSNGNHVVLSNRYDGIDLPDSACRILIIDGLPSAGSLFEQFSLFARPSSK
;
A
#
# COMPACT_ATOMS: atom_id res chain seq x y z
N MET A 1 -49.07 -3.81 -35.07
CA MET A 1 -47.89 -4.61 -35.44
C MET A 1 -46.70 -3.75 -35.03
N ILE A 2 -45.99 -4.14 -33.97
CA ILE A 2 -44.85 -3.38 -33.45
C ILE A 2 -43.72 -3.52 -34.47
N ASP A 3 -43.21 -2.39 -34.95
CA ASP A 3 -42.13 -2.33 -35.93
C ASP A 3 -40.78 -2.60 -35.22
N PHE A 4 -40.35 -3.85 -35.24
CA PHE A 4 -39.07 -4.30 -34.67
C PHE A 4 -37.85 -3.77 -35.43
N GLY A 5 -38.03 -3.12 -36.60
CA GLY A 5 -36.93 -2.51 -37.35
C GLY A 5 -36.29 -1.32 -36.62
N LYS A 6 -37.05 -0.63 -35.75
CA LYS A 6 -36.53 0.50 -34.94
C LYS A 6 -35.82 0.10 -33.65
N LEU A 7 -35.86 -1.18 -33.28
CA LEU A 7 -35.13 -1.73 -32.12
C LEU A 7 -33.77 -2.33 -32.51
N LEU A 8 -33.45 -2.34 -33.81
CA LEU A 8 -32.22 -2.92 -34.37
C LEU A 8 -31.22 -1.85 -34.86
N ASP A 9 -31.57 -0.57 -34.70
CA ASP A 9 -30.73 0.58 -35.07
C ASP A 9 -29.93 1.16 -33.89
N ASP A 10 -29.88 0.47 -32.74
CA ASP A 10 -28.75 0.62 -31.83
C ASP A 10 -27.57 -0.12 -32.48
N GLN A 11 -26.96 0.52 -33.48
CA GLN A 11 -25.58 0.22 -33.80
C GLN A 11 -24.81 0.45 -32.50
N ASP A 12 -24.27 -0.62 -31.90
CA ASP A 12 -23.26 -0.51 -30.86
C ASP A 12 -22.12 0.32 -31.47
N ASP A 13 -22.17 1.65 -31.31
CA ASP A 13 -21.05 2.53 -31.61
C ASP A 13 -19.88 1.97 -30.80
N GLU A 14 -18.88 1.42 -31.50
CA GLU A 14 -17.72 0.81 -30.86
C GLU A 14 -17.13 1.84 -29.89
N LYS A 15 -17.15 1.52 -28.60
CA LYS A 15 -16.64 2.43 -27.57
C LYS A 15 -15.16 2.70 -27.88
N PRO A 16 -14.70 3.96 -27.84
CA PRO A 16 -13.32 4.28 -28.13
C PRO A 16 -12.41 3.51 -27.16
N ILE A 17 -11.33 2.91 -27.67
CA ILE A 17 -10.39 2.14 -26.84
C ILE A 17 -9.18 3.00 -26.51
N PHE A 18 -8.79 3.93 -27.39
CA PHE A 18 -7.64 4.79 -27.16
C PHE A 18 -7.91 5.77 -26.00
N PRO A 19 -7.08 5.83 -24.95
CA PRO A 19 -7.37 6.64 -23.76
C PRO A 19 -7.66 8.11 -24.02
N LYS A 20 -7.02 8.70 -25.03
CA LYS A 20 -7.27 10.10 -25.42
C LYS A 20 -8.68 10.28 -26.01
N GLU A 21 -9.10 9.38 -26.89
CA GLU A 21 -10.45 9.39 -27.49
C GLU A 21 -11.52 9.12 -26.43
N ILE A 22 -11.25 8.18 -25.51
CA ILE A 22 -12.09 7.97 -24.32
C ILE A 22 -12.22 9.27 -23.57
N PHE A 23 -11.10 9.88 -23.16
CA PHE A 23 -11.10 11.13 -22.43
C PHE A 23 -11.95 12.18 -23.16
N GLU A 24 -11.68 12.44 -24.45
CA GLU A 24 -12.39 13.42 -25.28
C GLU A 24 -13.91 13.16 -25.38
N SER A 25 -14.36 11.91 -25.35
CA SER A 25 -15.77 11.52 -25.37
C SER A 25 -16.54 11.74 -24.06
N LEU A 26 -15.83 11.89 -22.93
CA LEU A 26 -16.46 11.99 -21.61
C LEU A 26 -17.01 13.40 -21.34
N VAL A 27 -18.15 13.45 -20.65
CA VAL A 27 -18.67 14.69 -20.05
C VAL A 27 -17.92 14.95 -18.74
N ARG A 28 -17.08 15.99 -18.72
CA ARG A 28 -16.15 16.29 -17.62
C ARG A 28 -16.40 17.66 -17.00
N ASN A 29 -15.98 17.82 -15.75
CA ASN A 29 -15.90 19.11 -15.08
C ASN A 29 -14.71 19.94 -15.56
N GLU A 30 -14.75 21.27 -15.36
CA GLU A 30 -13.72 22.22 -15.81
C GLU A 30 -12.30 21.89 -15.30
N GLN A 31 -12.20 21.26 -14.12
CA GLN A 31 -10.92 20.84 -13.53
C GLN A 31 -10.16 19.82 -14.40
N PHE A 32 -10.86 19.10 -15.29
CA PHE A 32 -10.31 18.12 -16.23
C PHE A 32 -10.55 18.57 -17.68
N SER A 33 -10.23 19.83 -17.97
CA SER A 33 -10.44 20.43 -19.29
C SER A 33 -9.52 19.86 -20.38
N TYR A 34 -8.33 19.36 -20.03
CA TYR A 34 -7.40 18.70 -20.96
C TYR A 34 -6.52 17.67 -20.23
N LEU A 35 -6.01 16.67 -20.97
CA LEU A 35 -4.94 15.81 -20.48
C LEU A 35 -3.62 16.60 -20.48
N ARG A 36 -2.88 16.54 -19.37
CA ARG A 36 -1.53 17.10 -19.32
C ARG A 36 -0.61 16.31 -20.25
N GLY A 37 0.41 16.96 -20.82
CA GLY A 37 1.33 16.30 -21.75
C GLY A 37 2.00 15.04 -21.19
N ASP A 38 2.37 15.05 -19.90
CA ASP A 38 2.93 13.89 -19.22
C ASP A 38 1.92 12.71 -19.13
N GLN A 39 0.62 13.01 -18.92
CA GLN A 39 -0.44 12.00 -18.87
C GLN A 39 -0.69 11.40 -20.26
N GLU A 40 -0.83 12.25 -21.28
CA GLU A 40 -1.05 11.83 -22.67
C GLU A 40 0.07 10.93 -23.15
N ARG A 41 1.33 11.31 -22.89
CA ARG A 41 2.49 10.51 -23.30
C ARG A 41 2.53 9.14 -22.61
N VAL A 42 2.24 9.08 -21.31
CA VAL A 42 2.23 7.80 -20.58
C VAL A 42 1.11 6.90 -21.10
N LEU A 43 -0.07 7.46 -21.37
CA LEU A 43 -1.20 6.73 -21.95
C LEU A 43 -0.90 6.21 -23.36
N GLU A 44 -0.26 7.02 -24.22
CA GLU A 44 0.23 6.60 -25.55
C GLU A 44 1.20 5.42 -25.45
N LYS A 45 2.24 5.55 -24.60
CA LYS A 45 3.24 4.50 -24.41
C LYS A 45 2.60 3.21 -23.89
N TRP A 46 1.70 3.32 -22.90
CA TRP A 46 0.95 2.18 -22.38
C TRP A 46 0.12 1.52 -23.46
N PHE A 47 -0.65 2.29 -24.24
CA PHE A 47 -1.56 1.75 -25.24
C PHE A 47 -0.86 0.88 -26.28
N ASN A 48 0.37 1.24 -26.66
CA ASN A 48 1.20 0.47 -27.60
C ASN A 48 1.69 -0.88 -27.04
N GLN A 49 1.62 -1.09 -25.73
CA GLN A 49 2.05 -2.33 -25.06
C GLN A 49 1.00 -2.87 -24.08
N ARG A 50 -0.26 -2.45 -24.22
CA ARG A 50 -1.35 -2.80 -23.29
C ARG A 50 -1.65 -4.29 -23.21
N GLU A 51 -1.29 -5.06 -24.24
CA GLU A 51 -1.36 -6.52 -24.26
C GLU A 51 -0.40 -7.20 -23.25
N LEU A 52 0.58 -6.46 -22.72
CA LEU A 52 1.43 -6.97 -21.67
C LEU A 52 0.62 -7.17 -20.39
N LYS A 53 0.77 -8.34 -19.78
CA LYS A 53 0.14 -8.66 -18.49
C LYS A 53 0.49 -7.61 -17.43
N ASP A 54 1.75 -7.21 -17.35
CA ASP A 54 2.22 -6.29 -16.32
C ASP A 54 2.72 -4.98 -16.92
N ASN A 55 2.22 -3.87 -16.38
CA ASN A 55 2.65 -2.53 -16.75
C ASN A 55 3.02 -1.73 -15.50
N ILE A 56 4.21 -1.16 -15.47
CA ILE A 56 4.65 -0.29 -14.37
C ILE A 56 4.65 1.14 -14.87
N ILE A 57 3.98 2.02 -14.13
CA ILE A 57 3.86 3.45 -14.43
C ILE A 57 4.56 4.22 -13.33
N LYS A 58 5.64 4.90 -13.70
CA LYS A 58 6.42 5.76 -12.82
C LYS A 58 6.03 7.21 -13.09
N MET A 59 5.24 7.77 -12.19
CA MET A 59 4.75 9.15 -12.26
C MET A 59 4.84 9.82 -10.90
N ASN A 60 5.29 11.07 -10.89
CA ASN A 60 5.41 11.88 -9.68
C ASN A 60 4.06 12.04 -8.97
N THR A 61 4.10 12.19 -7.65
CA THR A 61 2.93 12.59 -6.86
C THR A 61 2.40 13.94 -7.37
N GLY A 62 1.09 14.05 -7.57
CA GLY A 62 0.46 15.22 -8.18
C GLY A 62 0.44 15.22 -9.73
N GLY A 63 1.11 14.27 -10.40
CA GLY A 63 1.09 14.12 -11.86
C GLY A 63 -0.22 13.57 -12.45
N GLY A 64 -1.27 13.43 -11.64
CA GLY A 64 -2.58 12.95 -12.07
C GLY A 64 -2.63 11.45 -12.39
N LYS A 65 -1.99 10.61 -11.53
CA LYS A 65 -2.00 9.14 -11.62
C LYS A 65 -3.41 8.56 -11.63
N THR A 66 -4.33 9.12 -10.84
CA THR A 66 -5.73 8.70 -10.82
C THR A 66 -6.38 8.77 -12.20
N THR A 67 -6.24 9.90 -12.90
CA THR A 67 -6.73 10.06 -14.27
C THR A 67 -6.15 9.02 -15.22
N VAL A 68 -4.83 8.78 -15.16
CA VAL A 68 -4.15 7.78 -15.98
C VAL A 68 -4.69 6.37 -15.70
N GLY A 69 -4.73 5.96 -14.43
CA GLY A 69 -5.21 4.64 -14.04
C GLY A 69 -6.68 4.39 -14.42
N LEU A 70 -7.56 5.38 -14.19
CA LEU A 70 -8.97 5.25 -14.55
C LEU A 70 -9.18 5.16 -16.07
N LEU A 71 -8.46 5.94 -16.87
CA LEU A 71 -8.54 5.86 -18.34
C LEU A 71 -8.01 4.53 -18.87
N GLN A 72 -6.97 3.97 -18.26
CA GLN A 72 -6.45 2.64 -18.64
C GLN A 72 -7.43 1.52 -18.30
N LEU A 73 -8.09 1.59 -17.15
CA LEU A 73 -9.14 0.64 -16.78
C LEU A 73 -10.36 0.78 -17.70
N GLN A 74 -10.80 2.01 -18.01
CA GLN A 74 -11.89 2.24 -18.95
C GLN A 74 -11.56 1.75 -20.36
N SER A 75 -10.33 2.01 -20.84
CA SER A 75 -9.81 1.47 -22.10
C SER A 75 -9.84 -0.06 -22.12
N SER A 76 -9.45 -0.70 -21.02
CA SER A 76 -9.47 -2.15 -20.87
C SER A 76 -10.90 -2.70 -20.87
N ILE A 77 -11.86 -2.05 -20.20
CA ILE A 77 -13.29 -2.41 -20.26
C ILE A 77 -13.81 -2.32 -21.70
N ASN A 78 -13.50 -1.22 -22.40
CA ASN A 78 -13.96 -1.00 -23.78
C ASN A 78 -13.37 -2.04 -24.76
N GLU A 79 -12.19 -2.57 -24.46
CA GLU A 79 -11.54 -3.68 -25.20
C GLU A 79 -12.10 -5.07 -24.85
N GLY A 80 -12.96 -5.19 -23.83
CA GLY A 80 -13.48 -6.47 -23.34
C GLY A 80 -12.62 -7.15 -22.26
N VAL A 81 -11.59 -6.46 -21.75
CA VAL A 81 -10.69 -6.93 -20.68
C VAL A 81 -11.20 -6.47 -19.30
N GLY A 82 -12.46 -6.75 -19.01
CA GLY A 82 -13.10 -6.50 -17.72
C GLY A 82 -13.36 -7.81 -16.94
N PRO A 83 -13.85 -7.76 -15.69
CA PRO A 83 -14.11 -6.57 -14.87
C PRO A 83 -12.84 -5.80 -14.45
N ALA A 84 -12.99 -4.51 -14.14
CA ALA A 84 -11.88 -3.59 -13.83
C ALA A 84 -11.84 -3.15 -12.36
N LEU A 85 -10.67 -3.28 -11.72
CA LEU A 85 -10.49 -2.99 -10.30
C LEU A 85 -9.44 -1.89 -10.06
N TYR A 86 -9.78 -0.84 -9.33
CA TYR A 86 -8.83 0.16 -8.83
C TYR A 86 -8.57 -0.07 -7.33
N LEU A 87 -7.33 -0.35 -6.96
CA LEU A 87 -6.92 -0.64 -5.59
C LEU A 87 -6.22 0.55 -4.94
N CYS A 88 -6.86 1.10 -3.91
CA CYS A 88 -6.35 2.17 -3.08
C CYS A 88 -5.75 1.62 -1.76
N LEU A 89 -4.91 2.40 -1.09
CA LEU A 89 -4.36 1.97 0.21
C LEU A 89 -5.39 2.06 1.33
N ASP A 90 -6.29 3.02 1.34
CA ASP A 90 -7.28 3.20 2.41
C ASP A 90 -8.58 3.81 1.89
N ASN A 91 -9.57 3.91 2.79
CA ASN A 91 -10.90 4.42 2.45
C ASN A 91 -10.89 5.92 2.07
N GLN A 92 -9.94 6.71 2.58
CA GLN A 92 -9.84 8.12 2.23
C GLN A 92 -9.42 8.27 0.76
N LEU A 93 -8.48 7.44 0.30
CA LEU A 93 -8.10 7.38 -1.10
C LEU A 93 -9.22 6.83 -2.00
N ILE A 94 -10.08 5.93 -1.50
CA ILE A 94 -11.28 5.51 -2.24
C ILE A 94 -12.19 6.71 -2.51
N GLU A 95 -12.53 7.50 -1.49
CA GLU A 95 -13.38 8.68 -1.64
C GLU A 95 -12.80 9.67 -2.66
N GLN A 96 -11.49 9.92 -2.59
CA GLN A 96 -10.80 10.80 -3.53
C GLN A 96 -10.88 10.29 -4.98
N VAL A 97 -10.64 9.00 -5.20
CA VAL A 97 -10.71 8.40 -6.55
C VAL A 97 -12.15 8.43 -7.08
N LEU A 98 -13.16 8.22 -6.24
CA LEU A 98 -14.56 8.31 -6.64
C LEU A 98 -14.97 9.74 -7.02
N ASP A 99 -14.52 10.75 -6.26
CA ASP A 99 -14.78 12.17 -6.56
C ASP A 99 -14.09 12.61 -7.86
N ASP A 100 -12.84 12.16 -8.06
CA ASP A 100 -12.10 12.38 -9.30
C ASP A 100 -12.80 11.70 -10.48
N ALA A 101 -13.18 10.43 -10.35
CA ALA A 101 -13.87 9.67 -11.40
C ALA A 101 -15.19 10.32 -11.80
N LYS A 102 -16.00 10.75 -10.82
CA LYS A 102 -17.25 11.48 -11.06
C LYS A 102 -17.00 12.78 -11.84
N SER A 103 -15.95 13.51 -11.48
CA SER A 103 -15.58 14.74 -12.16
C SER A 103 -14.96 14.51 -13.55
N LEU A 104 -14.37 13.33 -13.77
CA LEU A 104 -13.84 12.87 -15.04
C LEU A 104 -14.91 12.28 -15.96
N GLY A 105 -16.10 11.98 -15.44
CA GLY A 105 -17.20 11.32 -16.17
C GLY A 105 -17.02 9.81 -16.34
N ILE A 106 -16.18 9.17 -15.51
CA ILE A 106 -15.96 7.71 -15.53
C ILE A 106 -16.81 7.05 -14.45
N ASN A 107 -17.60 6.04 -14.84
CA ASN A 107 -18.45 5.30 -13.91
C ASN A 107 -17.60 4.43 -12.98
N CYS A 108 -17.61 4.78 -11.69
CA CYS A 108 -16.95 4.02 -10.65
C CYS A 108 -17.94 3.69 -9.52
N VAL A 109 -17.80 2.51 -8.94
CA VAL A 109 -18.60 2.02 -7.80
C VAL A 109 -17.67 1.54 -6.68
N THR A 110 -18.19 1.44 -5.46
CA THR A 110 -17.50 0.85 -4.30
C THR A 110 -18.45 -0.07 -3.54
N PHE A 111 -17.94 -0.81 -2.57
CA PHE A 111 -18.77 -1.65 -1.70
C PHE A 111 -19.64 -0.79 -0.79
N ASP A 112 -20.90 -1.20 -0.64
CA ASP A 112 -21.82 -0.66 0.35
C ASP A 112 -21.72 -1.42 1.69
N GLU A 113 -22.66 -1.17 2.60
CA GLU A 113 -22.73 -1.82 3.92
C GLU A 113 -22.99 -3.33 3.84
N SER A 114 -23.62 -3.82 2.77
CA SER A 114 -23.90 -5.25 2.57
C SER A 114 -22.62 -6.04 2.30
N ASN A 115 -21.58 -5.34 1.80
CA ASN A 115 -20.31 -5.92 1.39
C ASN A 115 -20.44 -7.00 0.29
N GLU A 116 -21.54 -6.94 -0.47
CA GLU A 116 -21.76 -7.75 -1.67
C GLU A 116 -21.06 -7.12 -2.88
N MET A 117 -20.77 -7.94 -3.89
CA MET A 117 -20.09 -7.46 -5.10
C MET A 117 -21.07 -6.62 -5.94
N PRO A 118 -20.73 -5.37 -6.31
CA PRO A 118 -21.61 -4.54 -7.14
C PRO A 118 -21.89 -5.19 -8.50
N ILE A 119 -23.14 -5.12 -8.95
CA ILE A 119 -23.59 -5.76 -10.20
C ILE A 119 -23.00 -5.03 -11.41
N GLU A 120 -22.91 -3.70 -11.33
CA GLU A 120 -22.34 -2.83 -12.36
C GLU A 120 -20.87 -3.19 -12.64
N PHE A 121 -20.13 -3.59 -11.60
CA PHE A 121 -18.76 -4.09 -11.76
C PHE A 121 -18.74 -5.44 -12.48
N LEU A 122 -19.61 -6.39 -12.08
CA LEU A 122 -19.68 -7.71 -12.71
C LEU A 122 -20.09 -7.64 -14.18
N ASN A 123 -20.90 -6.65 -14.56
CA ASN A 123 -21.37 -6.43 -15.92
C ASN A 123 -20.39 -5.61 -16.79
N ASN A 124 -19.24 -5.18 -16.27
CA ASN A 124 -18.31 -4.26 -16.93
C ASN A 124 -18.91 -2.87 -17.25
N GLU A 125 -19.90 -2.43 -16.46
CA GLU A 125 -20.55 -1.12 -16.60
C GLU A 125 -19.86 -0.04 -15.76
N ALA A 126 -19.14 -0.43 -14.71
CA ALA A 126 -18.39 0.46 -13.83
C ALA A 126 -17.07 -0.16 -13.34
N ILE A 127 -16.10 0.70 -13.06
CA ILE A 127 -14.85 0.32 -12.38
C ILE A 127 -15.13 0.17 -10.88
N LEU A 128 -14.70 -0.93 -10.27
CA LEU A 128 -14.77 -1.08 -8.82
C LEU A 128 -13.55 -0.41 -8.17
N VAL A 129 -13.78 0.54 -7.28
CA VAL A 129 -12.74 1.20 -6.48
C VAL A 129 -12.81 0.64 -5.05
N THR A 130 -11.74 0.02 -4.58
CA THR A 130 -11.71 -0.58 -3.22
C THR A 130 -10.31 -0.57 -2.61
N THR A 131 -10.19 -1.03 -1.37
CA THR A 131 -8.90 -1.09 -0.69
C THR A 131 -8.10 -2.32 -1.13
N PHE A 132 -6.77 -2.18 -1.14
CA PHE A 132 -5.84 -3.27 -1.34
C PHE A 132 -6.16 -4.47 -0.43
N GLN A 133 -6.43 -4.22 0.86
CA GLN A 133 -6.75 -5.29 1.81
C GLN A 133 -8.08 -5.99 1.50
N LYS A 134 -9.02 -5.37 0.77
CA LYS A 134 -10.27 -6.03 0.36
C LYS A 134 -10.00 -7.21 -0.58
N LEU A 135 -9.00 -7.06 -1.45
CA LEU A 135 -8.52 -8.11 -2.34
C LEU A 135 -7.56 -9.07 -1.62
N PHE A 136 -6.57 -8.52 -0.91
CA PHE A 136 -5.52 -9.28 -0.23
C PHE A 136 -5.87 -9.57 1.23
N ASN A 137 -6.66 -10.61 1.48
CA ASN A 137 -6.87 -11.18 2.82
C ASN A 137 -7.43 -12.61 2.72
N ALA A 138 -7.38 -13.38 3.83
CA ALA A 138 -7.81 -14.78 3.86
C ALA A 138 -9.32 -15.02 3.71
N ARG A 139 -10.14 -13.97 3.72
CA ARG A 139 -11.60 -14.03 3.57
C ARG A 139 -12.08 -13.07 2.47
N SER A 140 -11.21 -12.84 1.49
CA SER A 140 -11.45 -11.91 0.38
C SER A 140 -12.80 -12.17 -0.25
N VAL A 141 -13.57 -11.11 -0.49
CA VAL A 141 -14.84 -11.19 -1.23
C VAL A 141 -14.62 -11.60 -2.68
N PHE A 142 -13.38 -11.50 -3.16
CA PHE A 142 -12.94 -11.97 -4.47
C PHE A 142 -12.59 -13.47 -4.49
N GLY A 143 -12.66 -14.16 -3.35
CA GLY A 143 -12.32 -15.56 -3.19
C GLY A 143 -10.82 -15.81 -3.04
N ILE A 144 -10.48 -16.93 -2.39
CA ILE A 144 -9.09 -17.38 -2.20
C ILE A 144 -8.91 -18.80 -2.73
N LEU A 145 -7.70 -19.14 -3.17
CA LEU A 145 -7.42 -20.48 -3.68
C LEU A 145 -7.55 -21.52 -2.56
N GLY A 146 -8.40 -22.52 -2.79
CA GLY A 146 -8.65 -23.62 -1.84
C GLY A 146 -9.77 -23.36 -0.83
N ASP A 147 -10.45 -22.20 -0.91
CA ASP A 147 -11.69 -21.97 -0.17
C ASP A 147 -12.90 -22.30 -1.07
N ALA A 148 -13.58 -23.40 -0.75
CA ALA A 148 -14.77 -23.83 -1.48
C ALA A 148 -16.02 -23.02 -1.12
N SER A 149 -15.99 -22.23 -0.04
CA SER A 149 -17.15 -21.46 0.40
C SER A 149 -17.42 -20.22 -0.45
N LYS A 150 -16.40 -19.72 -1.16
CA LYS A 150 -16.51 -18.55 -2.03
C LYS A 150 -15.75 -18.78 -3.34
N PRO A 151 -16.42 -18.80 -4.49
CA PRO A 151 -15.74 -18.91 -5.78
C PRO A 151 -14.86 -17.68 -6.03
N ALA A 152 -13.74 -17.91 -6.71
CA ALA A 152 -12.88 -16.80 -7.12
C ALA A 152 -13.54 -15.98 -8.22
N ILE A 153 -13.55 -14.65 -8.05
CA ILE A 153 -14.09 -13.73 -9.06
C ILE A 153 -12.99 -13.44 -10.06
N SER A 154 -13.28 -13.62 -11.35
CA SER A 154 -12.35 -13.26 -12.42
C SER A 154 -12.27 -11.74 -12.54
N ILE A 155 -11.06 -11.20 -12.61
CA ILE A 155 -10.79 -9.78 -12.86
C ILE A 155 -10.04 -9.72 -14.18
N GLY A 156 -10.51 -8.93 -15.13
CA GLY A 156 -9.82 -8.73 -16.41
C GLY A 156 -8.62 -7.81 -16.23
N CYS A 157 -8.84 -6.64 -15.63
CA CYS A 157 -7.79 -5.67 -15.40
C CYS A 157 -7.81 -5.06 -13.99
N LEU A 158 -6.63 -4.71 -13.47
CA LEU A 158 -6.51 -4.02 -12.19
C LEU A 158 -5.42 -2.96 -12.20
N VAL A 159 -5.64 -1.91 -11.41
CA VAL A 159 -4.66 -0.90 -11.04
C VAL A 159 -4.34 -1.05 -9.56
N ILE A 160 -3.05 -1.12 -9.21
CA ILE A 160 -2.55 -0.92 -7.86
C ILE A 160 -1.94 0.46 -7.80
N ASP A 161 -2.62 1.37 -7.10
CA ASP A 161 -2.10 2.70 -6.81
C ASP A 161 -1.10 2.63 -5.65
N ASP A 162 -0.05 3.43 -5.76
CA ASP A 162 1.14 3.39 -4.90
C ASP A 162 1.66 1.96 -4.62
N ALA A 163 2.19 1.33 -5.66
CA ALA A 163 2.66 -0.06 -5.63
C ALA A 163 3.69 -0.35 -4.52
N HIS A 164 4.50 0.63 -4.10
CA HIS A 164 5.48 0.46 -3.03
C HIS A 164 4.79 0.29 -1.66
N ALA A 165 3.84 1.17 -1.34
CA ALA A 165 3.06 1.06 -0.11
C ALA A 165 2.14 -0.18 -0.12
N ALA A 166 1.56 -0.52 -1.28
CA ALA A 166 0.76 -1.74 -1.44
C ALA A 166 1.58 -3.01 -1.16
N LEU A 167 2.85 -3.03 -1.55
CA LEU A 167 3.75 -4.15 -1.31
C LEU A 167 4.02 -4.37 0.19
N ASN A 168 4.17 -3.29 0.96
CA ASN A 168 4.31 -3.37 2.42
C ASN A 168 3.04 -3.97 3.07
N LYS A 169 1.85 -3.59 2.58
CA LYS A 169 0.59 -4.19 3.03
C LYS A 169 0.48 -5.66 2.65
N ALA A 170 0.93 -6.04 1.45
CA ALA A 170 0.96 -7.43 1.03
C ALA A 170 1.81 -8.27 2.00
N ARG A 171 3.03 -7.81 2.31
CA ARG A 171 3.91 -8.46 3.28
C ARG A 171 3.24 -8.64 4.64
N GLU A 172 2.51 -7.64 5.12
CA GLU A 172 1.77 -7.72 6.39
C GLU A 172 0.66 -8.79 6.36
N VAL A 173 -0.12 -8.85 5.28
CA VAL A 173 -1.21 -9.83 5.10
C VAL A 173 -0.69 -11.27 5.16
N PHE A 174 0.49 -11.52 4.60
CA PHE A 174 1.09 -12.85 4.58
C PHE A 174 2.00 -13.13 5.78
N SER A 175 2.08 -12.25 6.78
CA SER A 175 2.96 -12.39 7.94
C SER A 175 2.21 -12.49 9.27
N LEU A 176 2.67 -13.33 10.18
CA LEU A 176 2.14 -13.43 11.54
C LEU A 176 3.08 -12.73 12.52
N LYS A 177 2.51 -11.98 13.46
CA LYS A 177 3.27 -11.28 14.50
C LYS A 177 2.72 -11.60 15.88
N PHE A 178 3.60 -12.06 16.77
CA PHE A 178 3.25 -12.45 18.12
C PHE A 178 4.03 -11.59 19.12
N ASN A 179 3.34 -10.72 19.85
CA ASN A 179 3.96 -9.90 20.90
C ASN A 179 4.44 -10.76 22.08
N SER A 180 5.44 -10.29 22.83
CA SER A 180 6.06 -11.04 23.94
C SER A 180 5.09 -11.47 25.06
N SER A 181 3.95 -10.79 25.18
CA SER A 181 2.88 -11.14 26.11
C SER A 181 2.02 -12.33 25.67
N SER A 182 2.03 -12.69 24.38
CA SER A 182 1.14 -13.71 23.81
C SER A 182 1.54 -15.14 24.18
N LYS A 183 0.58 -16.06 24.14
CA LYS A 183 0.84 -17.50 24.36
C LYS A 183 1.71 -18.07 23.25
N GLN A 184 1.51 -17.61 22.02
CA GLN A 184 2.25 -18.02 20.84
C GLN A 184 3.72 -17.67 20.96
N TYR A 185 4.04 -16.44 21.41
CA TYR A 185 5.42 -16.03 21.61
C TYR A 185 6.13 -16.94 22.61
N LYS A 186 5.53 -17.15 23.79
CA LYS A 186 6.13 -17.97 24.86
C LYS A 186 6.36 -19.41 24.42
N TYR A 187 5.38 -19.99 23.72
CA TYR A 187 5.48 -21.36 23.22
C TYR A 187 6.59 -21.51 22.18
N LEU A 188 6.63 -20.61 21.19
CA LEU A 188 7.62 -20.65 20.11
C LEU A 188 9.04 -20.34 20.63
N ILE A 189 9.21 -19.39 21.55
CA ILE A 189 10.50 -19.14 22.20
C ILE A 189 11.03 -20.41 22.88
N GLU A 190 10.21 -21.08 23.69
CA GLU A 190 10.67 -22.25 24.42
C GLU A 190 11.02 -23.40 23.46
N MET A 191 10.22 -23.59 22.40
CA MET A 191 10.48 -24.59 21.36
C MET A 191 11.84 -24.39 20.67
N PHE A 192 12.20 -23.15 20.34
CA PHE A 192 13.42 -22.85 19.59
C PHE A 192 14.61 -22.42 20.45
N LYS A 193 14.45 -22.30 21.77
CA LYS A 193 15.46 -21.83 22.72
C LYS A 193 16.83 -22.48 22.55
N GLY A 194 16.86 -23.82 22.43
CA GLY A 194 18.11 -24.56 22.25
C GLY A 194 18.86 -24.16 20.98
N SER A 195 18.13 -23.96 19.86
CA SER A 195 18.71 -23.54 18.58
C SER A 195 19.24 -22.11 18.64
N LEU A 196 18.49 -21.19 19.28
CA LEU A 196 18.88 -19.78 19.43
C LEU A 196 20.13 -19.63 20.31
N ILE A 197 20.17 -20.34 21.44
CA ILE A 197 21.33 -20.35 22.35
C ILE A 197 22.57 -20.92 21.66
N SER A 198 22.41 -22.00 20.89
CA SER A 198 23.52 -22.62 20.15
C SER A 198 24.08 -21.70 19.06
N GLN A 199 23.23 -20.83 18.49
CA GLN A 199 23.62 -19.85 17.48
C GLN A 199 24.37 -18.65 18.08
N SER A 200 23.84 -18.07 19.16
CA SER A 200 24.47 -16.94 19.86
C SER A 200 24.05 -16.92 21.33
N LEU A 201 24.86 -17.52 22.21
CA LEU A 201 24.54 -17.66 23.64
C LEU A 201 24.19 -16.31 24.30
N GLY A 202 25.05 -15.30 24.13
CA GLY A 202 24.87 -13.98 24.75
C GLY A 202 23.59 -13.28 24.26
N THR A 203 23.50 -13.08 22.95
CA THR A 203 22.35 -12.39 22.33
C THR A 203 21.03 -13.12 22.58
N ALA A 204 21.01 -14.46 22.48
CA ALA A 204 19.80 -15.24 22.73
C ALA A 204 19.37 -15.14 24.20
N THR A 205 20.31 -15.17 25.14
CA THR A 205 19.99 -15.02 26.58
C THR A 205 19.39 -13.64 26.86
N ASP A 206 19.98 -12.57 26.33
CA ASP A 206 19.46 -11.21 26.54
C ASP A 206 18.09 -10.98 25.87
N ILE A 207 17.84 -11.60 24.70
CA ILE A 207 16.53 -11.56 24.03
C ILE A 207 15.47 -12.30 24.86
N ILE A 208 15.78 -13.52 25.31
CA ILE A 208 14.85 -14.37 26.06
C ILE A 208 14.52 -13.74 27.42
N ASP A 209 15.51 -13.15 28.09
CA ASP A 209 15.33 -12.45 29.36
C ASP A 209 14.70 -11.06 29.21
N GLY A 210 14.53 -10.57 27.97
CA GLY A 210 13.97 -9.26 27.68
C GLY A 210 14.89 -8.07 28.00
N ARG A 211 16.19 -8.32 28.15
CA ARG A 211 17.22 -7.33 28.47
C ARG A 211 17.66 -6.54 27.24
N ASP A 212 17.65 -7.15 26.05
CA ASP A 212 17.97 -6.50 24.78
C ASP A 212 16.75 -6.43 23.86
N ARG A 213 16.28 -5.20 23.60
CA ARG A 213 15.12 -4.92 22.75
C ARG A 213 15.45 -4.65 21.29
N TYR A 214 16.74 -4.56 20.95
CA TYR A 214 17.22 -4.15 19.64
C TYR A 214 17.78 -5.33 18.84
N SER A 215 18.36 -6.32 19.53
CA SER A 215 18.86 -7.52 18.87
C SER A 215 17.73 -8.37 18.30
N ILE A 216 18.01 -8.96 17.13
CA ILE A 216 17.12 -9.86 16.41
C ILE A 216 17.88 -11.12 16.03
N LEU A 217 17.29 -12.27 16.30
CA LEU A 217 17.78 -13.56 15.84
C LEU A 217 16.78 -14.19 14.87
N MET A 218 17.28 -14.85 13.84
CA MET A 218 16.48 -15.68 12.95
C MET A 218 16.69 -17.14 13.34
N VAL A 219 15.61 -17.87 13.59
CA VAL A 219 15.67 -19.31 13.84
C VAL A 219 16.33 -20.00 12.64
N PRO A 220 17.37 -20.84 12.86
CA PRO A 220 18.02 -21.56 11.77
C PRO A 220 17.03 -22.42 10.98
N TYR A 221 17.18 -22.44 9.64
CA TYR A 221 16.19 -23.08 8.77
C TYR A 221 15.99 -24.57 9.09
N TRP A 222 17.04 -25.30 9.46
CA TRP A 222 16.95 -26.73 9.78
C TRP A 222 16.11 -26.97 11.03
N SER A 223 16.34 -26.19 12.09
CA SER A 223 15.56 -26.25 13.32
C SER A 223 14.09 -25.90 13.06
N TRP A 224 13.83 -24.89 12.22
CA TRP A 224 12.47 -24.53 11.81
C TRP A 224 11.75 -25.68 11.10
N ILE A 225 12.38 -26.29 10.08
CA ILE A 225 11.78 -27.38 9.31
C ILE A 225 11.54 -28.62 10.19
N GLU A 226 12.44 -28.95 11.11
CA GLU A 226 12.27 -30.08 12.04
C GLU A 226 11.04 -29.93 12.94
N GLN A 227 10.64 -28.70 13.27
CA GLN A 227 9.52 -28.41 14.17
C GLN A 227 8.24 -27.97 13.44
N ILE A 228 8.24 -27.95 12.11
CA ILE A 228 7.17 -27.34 11.31
C ILE A 228 5.80 -27.95 11.61
N GLU A 229 5.71 -29.27 11.78
CA GLU A 229 4.47 -29.97 12.09
C GLU A 229 3.90 -29.54 13.46
N SER A 230 4.77 -29.45 14.47
CA SER A 230 4.43 -29.00 15.82
C SER A 230 3.93 -27.57 15.81
N VAL A 231 4.61 -26.68 15.08
CA VAL A 231 4.22 -25.28 14.93
C VAL A 231 2.87 -25.18 14.23
N THR A 232 2.67 -25.89 13.12
CA THR A 232 1.40 -25.88 12.38
C THR A 232 0.23 -26.33 13.25
N LYS A 233 0.39 -27.45 13.99
CA LYS A 233 -0.65 -27.94 14.91
C LYS A 233 -0.96 -26.91 16.00
N PHE A 234 0.06 -26.32 16.61
CA PHE A 234 -0.12 -25.32 17.64
C PHE A 234 -0.85 -24.07 17.12
N LEU A 235 -0.41 -23.51 15.98
CA LEU A 235 -1.00 -22.32 15.40
C LEU A 235 -2.40 -22.58 14.84
N SER A 236 -2.70 -23.80 14.38
CA SER A 236 -4.04 -24.17 13.91
C SER A 236 -5.11 -24.13 15.00
N GLY A 237 -4.71 -24.25 16.27
CA GLY A 237 -5.58 -24.15 17.44
C GLY A 237 -5.82 -22.71 17.93
N TYR A 238 -5.69 -21.71 17.06
CA TYR A 238 -5.96 -20.32 17.41
C TYR A 238 -7.44 -20.11 17.79
N ASP A 239 -7.71 -19.10 18.62
CA ASP A 239 -9.07 -18.72 18.99
C ASP A 239 -9.76 -18.03 17.81
N GLU A 240 -10.95 -18.46 17.39
CA GLU A 240 -11.69 -17.84 16.29
C GLU A 240 -12.09 -16.37 16.55
N SER A 241 -11.99 -15.90 17.80
CA SER A 241 -12.11 -14.49 18.16
C SER A 241 -10.85 -13.66 17.87
N ASP A 242 -9.70 -14.31 17.65
CA ASP A 242 -8.47 -13.66 17.18
C ASP A 242 -8.63 -13.28 15.70
N LEU A 243 -9.07 -12.05 15.48
CA LEU A 243 -9.32 -11.52 14.14
C LEU A 243 -8.06 -11.52 13.26
N ASP A 244 -6.88 -11.25 13.82
CA ASP A 244 -5.65 -11.20 13.02
C ASP A 244 -5.32 -12.59 12.46
N MET A 245 -5.34 -13.61 13.32
CA MET A 245 -5.19 -15.00 12.89
C MET A 245 -6.28 -15.41 11.89
N LYS A 246 -7.54 -15.05 12.15
CA LYS A 246 -8.69 -15.36 11.29
C LYS A 246 -8.57 -14.82 9.86
N PHE A 247 -7.94 -13.65 9.69
CA PHE A 247 -7.75 -13.00 8.38
C PHE A 247 -6.42 -13.32 7.70
N LYS A 248 -5.52 -14.06 8.36
CA LYS A 248 -4.19 -14.42 7.83
C LYS A 248 -3.94 -15.92 7.73
N TRP A 249 -4.34 -16.70 8.74
CA TRP A 249 -4.03 -18.12 8.84
C TRP A 249 -4.37 -18.96 7.61
N PRO A 250 -5.56 -18.81 6.96
CA PRO A 250 -5.87 -19.58 5.75
C PRO A 250 -4.92 -19.33 4.57
N LEU A 251 -4.25 -18.17 4.50
CA LEU A 251 -3.25 -17.88 3.47
C LEU A 251 -1.89 -18.53 3.75
N ILE A 252 -1.60 -18.85 5.02
CA ILE A 252 -0.26 -19.16 5.52
C ILE A 252 -0.10 -20.66 5.86
N ARG A 253 -1.16 -21.30 6.35
CA ARG A 253 -1.15 -22.62 6.99
C ARG A 253 -0.50 -23.75 6.19
N ASP A 254 -0.53 -23.67 4.86
CA ASP A 254 0.00 -24.70 3.95
C ASP A 254 1.39 -24.37 3.40
N SER A 255 2.05 -23.33 3.91
CA SER A 255 3.31 -22.82 3.35
C SER A 255 4.32 -22.37 4.41
N LEU A 256 4.14 -22.76 5.68
CA LEU A 256 5.04 -22.37 6.78
C LEU A 256 6.51 -22.81 6.55
N ASP A 257 6.77 -23.85 5.77
CA ASP A 257 8.11 -24.29 5.36
C ASP A 257 8.84 -23.22 4.51
N GLN A 258 8.07 -22.35 3.87
CA GLN A 258 8.55 -21.20 3.11
C GLN A 258 8.64 -19.92 3.96
N TYR A 259 8.63 -20.01 5.29
CA TYR A 259 8.72 -18.85 6.19
C TYR A 259 10.07 -18.78 6.89
N PHE A 260 10.45 -17.57 7.27
CA PHE A 260 11.45 -17.30 8.30
C PHE A 260 10.73 -17.01 9.63
N MET A 261 11.34 -17.44 10.74
CA MET A 261 10.94 -17.02 12.07
C MET A 261 12.01 -16.10 12.64
N LEU A 262 11.65 -14.83 12.84
CA LEU A 262 12.49 -13.84 13.50
C LEU A 262 12.03 -13.62 14.93
N VAL A 263 12.99 -13.38 15.80
CA VAL A 263 12.81 -13.30 17.26
C VAL A 263 13.52 -12.05 17.78
N SER A 264 12.76 -11.19 18.45
CA SER A 264 13.27 -10.13 19.32
C SER A 264 12.65 -10.25 20.70
N ALA A 265 13.14 -9.48 21.68
CA ALA A 265 12.55 -9.46 23.02
C ALA A 265 11.09 -8.96 23.04
N SER A 266 10.66 -8.22 22.03
CA SER A 266 9.32 -7.62 21.97
C SER A 266 8.32 -8.45 21.18
N SER A 267 8.77 -9.21 20.18
CA SER A 267 7.88 -10.00 19.33
C SER A 267 8.59 -11.10 18.56
N ILE A 268 7.82 -12.07 18.09
CA ILE A 268 8.17 -13.01 17.03
C ILE A 268 7.44 -12.60 15.77
N GLU A 269 8.12 -12.67 14.62
CA GLU A 269 7.52 -12.50 13.31
C GLU A 269 7.77 -13.75 12.45
N LEU A 270 6.68 -14.32 11.92
CA LEU A 270 6.73 -15.32 10.86
C LEU A 270 6.48 -14.61 9.54
N ILE A 271 7.50 -14.55 8.69
CA ILE A 271 7.45 -13.84 7.42
C ILE A 271 7.80 -14.77 6.25
N PRO A 272 7.09 -14.69 5.12
CA PRO A 272 7.34 -15.55 3.98
C PRO A 272 8.67 -15.20 3.30
N LYS A 273 9.37 -16.23 2.79
CA LYS A 273 10.53 -16.09 1.91
C LYS A 273 10.14 -15.41 0.60
N CYS A 274 8.95 -15.70 0.10
CA CYS A 274 8.31 -15.15 -1.09
C CYS A 274 6.80 -15.13 -0.84
N LEU A 275 6.09 -14.05 -1.21
CA LEU A 275 4.65 -13.97 -0.94
C LEU A 275 3.91 -15.06 -1.75
N PRO A 276 3.02 -15.86 -1.14
CA PRO A 276 2.20 -16.82 -1.87
C PRO A 276 1.05 -16.12 -2.63
N ILE A 277 1.38 -15.16 -3.49
CA ILE A 277 0.44 -14.26 -4.17
C ILE A 277 -0.56 -15.01 -5.06
N HIS A 278 -0.19 -16.21 -5.53
CA HIS A 278 -1.04 -17.14 -6.26
C HIS A 278 -2.27 -17.62 -5.47
N LYS A 279 -2.26 -17.50 -4.14
CA LYS A 279 -3.43 -17.79 -3.28
C LYS A 279 -4.57 -16.79 -3.49
N ILE A 280 -4.34 -15.67 -4.19
CA ILE A 280 -5.34 -14.67 -4.57
C ILE A 280 -5.57 -14.77 -6.10
N PRO A 281 -6.48 -15.64 -6.58
CA PRO A 281 -6.61 -15.92 -8.01
C PRO A 281 -7.03 -14.70 -8.82
N SER A 282 -7.88 -13.84 -8.25
CA SER A 282 -8.34 -12.61 -8.87
C SER A 282 -7.21 -11.62 -9.19
N TYR A 283 -6.12 -11.67 -8.42
CA TYR A 283 -4.89 -10.95 -8.74
C TYR A 283 -4.02 -11.74 -9.73
N ALA A 284 -3.72 -13.01 -9.40
CA ALA A 284 -2.73 -13.80 -10.14
C ALA A 284 -3.14 -14.12 -11.59
N LYS A 285 -4.45 -14.26 -11.83
CA LYS A 285 -5.05 -14.56 -13.13
C LYS A 285 -5.53 -13.32 -13.89
N ALA A 286 -5.41 -12.12 -13.32
CA ALA A 286 -5.77 -10.91 -14.04
C ALA A 286 -4.97 -10.81 -15.33
N GLU A 287 -5.67 -10.52 -16.42
CA GLU A 287 -5.08 -10.41 -17.76
C GLU A 287 -4.19 -9.18 -17.85
N ARG A 288 -4.58 -8.07 -17.19
CA ARG A 288 -3.83 -6.82 -17.17
C ARG A 288 -3.67 -6.28 -15.75
N ARG A 289 -2.43 -6.10 -15.29
CA ARG A 289 -2.06 -5.55 -13.98
C ARG A 289 -1.22 -4.30 -14.18
N ILE A 290 -1.70 -3.18 -13.66
CA ILE A 290 -1.08 -1.88 -13.79
C ILE A 290 -0.62 -1.44 -12.40
N PHE A 291 0.66 -1.12 -12.27
CA PHE A 291 1.29 -0.73 -11.00
C PHE A 291 1.75 0.71 -11.12
N MET A 292 1.16 1.61 -10.33
CA MET A 292 1.51 3.03 -10.35
C MET A 292 2.33 3.40 -9.12
N SER A 293 3.41 4.16 -9.28
CA SER A 293 4.17 4.68 -8.13
C SER A 293 5.05 5.87 -8.52
N ALA A 294 5.43 6.69 -7.54
CA ALA A 294 6.43 7.74 -7.73
C ALA A 294 7.85 7.28 -7.35
N THR A 295 8.00 6.21 -6.57
CA THR A 295 9.23 5.91 -5.80
C THR A 295 9.62 4.43 -5.88
N LEU A 296 9.44 3.82 -7.04
CA LEU A 296 9.91 2.46 -7.31
C LEU A 296 11.44 2.46 -7.46
N ASN A 297 12.12 2.40 -6.31
CA ASN A 297 13.59 2.32 -6.21
C ASN A 297 14.09 0.86 -6.08
N ASP A 298 13.27 -0.03 -5.52
CA ASP A 298 13.58 -1.48 -5.40
C ASP A 298 12.64 -2.31 -6.28
N ASP A 299 13.05 -2.42 -7.53
CA ASP A 299 12.42 -3.17 -8.61
C ASP A 299 12.43 -4.70 -8.36
N PHE A 300 13.31 -5.22 -7.47
CA PHE A 300 13.38 -6.66 -7.18
C PHE A 300 12.22 -7.11 -6.30
N SER A 301 11.82 -6.29 -5.32
CA SER A 301 10.69 -6.58 -4.44
C SER A 301 9.40 -6.78 -5.25
N LEU A 302 9.19 -6.00 -6.31
CA LEU A 302 8.05 -6.16 -7.22
C LEU A 302 8.01 -7.53 -7.92
N ILE A 303 9.15 -7.98 -8.45
CA ILE A 303 9.24 -9.30 -9.10
C ILE A 303 8.96 -10.39 -8.08
N LYS A 304 9.61 -10.31 -6.92
CA LYS A 304 9.58 -11.34 -5.90
C LYS A 304 8.22 -11.45 -5.21
N ASP A 305 7.66 -10.33 -4.78
CA ASP A 305 6.50 -10.32 -3.88
C ASP A 305 5.17 -10.19 -4.64
N PHE A 306 5.17 -9.57 -5.82
CA PHE A 306 4.00 -9.42 -6.68
C PHE A 306 4.03 -10.29 -7.94
N ASP A 307 5.08 -11.07 -8.16
CA ASP A 307 5.21 -11.95 -9.34
C ASP A 307 5.01 -11.15 -10.65
N ILE A 308 5.69 -10.01 -10.73
CA ILE A 308 5.68 -9.13 -11.90
C ILE A 308 6.74 -9.60 -12.90
N ASP A 309 6.40 -9.59 -14.18
CA ASP A 309 7.35 -9.90 -15.24
C ASP A 309 8.60 -8.98 -15.19
N LYS A 310 9.77 -9.62 -15.26
CA LYS A 310 11.06 -8.94 -15.19
C LYS A 310 11.24 -7.91 -16.30
N ASN A 311 10.65 -8.09 -17.48
CA ASN A 311 10.78 -7.13 -18.58
C ASN A 311 9.96 -5.88 -18.34
N SER A 312 8.78 -5.99 -17.74
CA SER A 312 7.95 -4.84 -17.33
C SER A 312 8.67 -3.97 -16.30
N VAL A 313 9.38 -4.60 -15.37
CA VAL A 313 10.21 -3.91 -14.37
C VAL A 313 11.40 -3.17 -15.00
N LYS A 314 12.04 -3.77 -16.02
CA LYS A 314 13.16 -3.15 -16.74
C LYS A 314 12.74 -2.00 -17.67
N LYS A 315 11.46 -1.93 -18.04
CA LYS A 315 10.93 -0.95 -18.99
C LYS A 315 9.68 -0.26 -18.40
N PRO A 316 9.84 0.45 -17.27
CA PRO A 316 8.73 1.21 -16.73
C PRO A 316 8.30 2.31 -17.70
N LEU A 317 7.02 2.63 -17.67
CA LEU A 317 6.42 3.74 -18.40
C LEU A 317 6.60 5.02 -17.60
N GLU A 318 7.37 5.94 -18.16
CA GLU A 318 7.67 7.24 -17.57
C GLU A 318 7.31 8.36 -18.56
N PRO A 319 6.87 9.54 -18.07
CA PRO A 319 6.76 10.71 -18.91
C PRO A 319 8.15 11.17 -19.37
N ASP A 320 8.22 11.88 -20.49
CA ASP A 320 9.51 12.38 -21.03
C ASP A 320 10.04 13.58 -20.24
N THR A 321 9.15 14.24 -19.50
CA THR A 321 9.42 15.44 -18.71
C THR A 321 8.84 15.31 -17.31
N PHE A 322 9.47 15.96 -16.34
CA PHE A 322 8.93 16.14 -15.00
C PHE A 322 8.74 17.65 -14.77
N SER A 323 7.76 18.25 -15.45
CA SER A 323 7.57 19.72 -15.44
C SER A 323 6.99 20.27 -14.13
N ASP A 324 6.40 19.41 -13.30
CA ASP A 324 5.57 19.81 -12.16
C ASP A 324 6.32 19.87 -10.81
N VAL A 325 7.66 19.86 -10.80
CA VAL A 325 8.45 19.90 -9.56
C VAL A 325 8.88 21.33 -9.25
N GLY A 326 8.16 21.99 -8.35
CA GLY A 326 8.60 23.27 -7.77
C GLY A 326 9.90 23.14 -6.97
N GLU A 327 10.61 24.25 -6.78
CA GLU A 327 11.86 24.28 -6.01
C GLU A 327 11.60 23.97 -4.52
N LYS A 328 12.34 23.00 -3.97
CA LYS A 328 12.27 22.61 -2.56
C LYS A 328 13.63 22.77 -1.90
N ILE A 329 13.68 23.46 -0.76
CA ILE A 329 14.88 23.54 0.07
C ILE A 329 14.81 22.44 1.12
N ILE A 330 15.81 21.56 1.13
CA ILE A 330 15.97 20.51 2.16
C ILE A 330 17.07 20.95 3.12
N LEU A 331 16.73 21.10 4.40
CA LEU A 331 17.66 21.48 5.46
C LEU A 331 17.81 20.33 6.46
N SER A 332 19.03 20.15 6.97
CA SER A 332 19.32 19.27 8.09
C SER A 332 19.99 20.07 9.22
N PRO A 333 19.21 20.87 9.99
CA PRO A 333 19.78 21.86 10.92
C PRO A 333 20.74 21.26 11.94
N TYR A 334 20.40 20.10 12.52
CA TYR A 334 21.23 19.42 13.51
C TYR A 334 22.61 19.01 12.98
N ASN A 335 22.72 18.69 11.68
CA ASN A 335 23.99 18.36 11.04
C ASN A 335 24.84 19.62 10.73
N ILE A 336 24.21 20.79 10.67
CA ILE A 336 24.89 22.09 10.52
C ILE A 336 25.38 22.58 11.88
N ASP A 337 24.50 22.59 12.89
CA ASP A 337 24.81 22.91 14.28
C ASP A 337 24.01 22.01 15.23
N ARG A 338 24.72 21.27 16.08
CA ARG A 338 24.12 20.34 17.08
C ARG A 338 23.26 21.05 18.12
N SER A 339 23.40 22.36 18.28
CA SER A 339 22.52 23.17 19.13
C SER A 339 21.09 23.23 18.59
N LEU A 340 20.90 23.08 17.27
CA LEU A 340 19.60 23.11 16.57
C LEU A 340 18.87 21.75 16.67
N ASN A 341 18.59 21.32 17.90
CA ASN A 341 17.82 20.11 18.17
C ASN A 341 16.29 20.33 18.02
N SER A 342 15.51 19.25 18.07
CA SER A 342 14.06 19.27 17.84
C SER A 342 13.30 20.23 18.77
N SER A 343 13.75 20.45 20.02
CA SER A 343 13.10 21.39 20.95
C SER A 343 13.33 22.85 20.54
N VAL A 344 14.56 23.17 20.11
CA VAL A 344 14.89 24.52 19.61
C VAL A 344 14.10 24.82 18.34
N LEU A 345 14.03 23.86 17.42
CA LEU A 345 13.28 23.99 16.17
C LEU A 345 11.77 24.11 16.45
N ALA A 346 11.20 23.28 17.33
CA ALA A 346 9.79 23.34 17.69
C ALA A 346 9.41 24.72 18.26
N ASN A 347 10.23 25.28 19.15
CA ASN A 347 10.01 26.61 19.73
C ASN A 347 10.18 27.76 18.72
N ALA A 348 11.09 27.63 17.75
CA ALA A 348 11.28 28.63 16.71
C ALA A 348 10.11 28.62 15.72
N LEU A 349 9.72 27.42 15.27
CA LEU A 349 8.69 27.22 14.25
C LEU A 349 7.28 27.47 14.81
N SER A 350 7.05 27.24 16.11
CA SER A 350 5.77 27.57 16.75
C SER A 350 5.40 29.05 16.70
N LYS A 351 6.38 29.94 16.45
CA LYS A 351 6.20 31.40 16.38
C LYS A 351 5.95 31.91 14.96
N LEU A 352 6.07 31.06 13.95
CA LEU A 352 5.77 31.45 12.58
C LEU A 352 4.25 31.56 12.43
N GLU A 353 3.80 32.64 11.81
CA GLU A 353 2.39 32.87 11.51
C GLU A 353 2.17 32.86 9.99
N GLY A 354 0.93 32.59 9.57
CA GLY A 354 0.54 32.67 8.16
C GLY A 354 0.96 31.48 7.29
N PHE A 355 1.66 30.48 7.84
CA PHE A 355 2.03 29.26 7.13
C PHE A 355 1.53 28.02 7.86
N ASN A 356 1.06 27.04 7.11
CA ASN A 356 0.82 25.70 7.67
C ASN A 356 2.14 24.95 7.81
N ILE A 357 2.37 24.43 9.01
CA ILE A 357 3.56 23.64 9.37
C ILE A 357 3.09 22.25 9.80
N VAL A 358 3.60 21.23 9.12
CA VAL A 358 3.30 19.84 9.45
C VAL A 358 4.57 19.12 9.89
N THR A 359 4.50 18.47 11.05
CA THR A 359 5.60 17.69 11.62
C THR A 359 5.25 16.21 11.59
N LEU A 360 6.09 15.40 10.94
CA LEU A 360 6.01 13.95 10.97
C LEU A 360 7.00 13.40 12.01
N VAL A 361 6.49 12.59 12.95
CA VAL A 361 7.27 11.95 14.00
C VAL A 361 7.06 10.43 14.01
N THR A 362 8.07 9.70 14.50
CA THR A 362 8.06 8.22 14.53
C THR A 362 7.21 7.58 15.64
N SER A 363 6.68 8.39 16.56
CA SER A 363 5.84 7.88 17.66
C SER A 363 5.08 9.00 18.36
N ASN A 364 3.99 8.62 19.05
CA ASN A 364 3.27 9.50 19.95
C ASN A 364 4.17 10.07 21.06
N TYR A 365 5.16 9.30 21.52
CA TYR A 365 6.14 9.78 22.50
C TYR A 365 6.94 10.99 21.99
N ARG A 366 7.38 10.96 20.72
CA ARG A 366 8.05 12.10 20.10
C ARG A 366 7.09 13.26 19.82
N ALA A 367 5.83 12.97 19.50
CA ALA A 367 4.81 14.00 19.27
C ALA A 367 4.60 14.90 20.50
N GLU A 368 4.76 14.36 21.72
CA GLU A 368 4.63 15.13 22.96
C GLU A 368 5.58 16.33 23.04
N LEU A 369 6.76 16.26 22.42
CA LEU A 369 7.67 17.41 22.34
C LEU A 369 7.02 18.56 21.58
N TRP A 370 6.49 18.29 20.40
CA TRP A 370 5.86 19.27 19.52
C TRP A 370 4.57 19.83 20.13
N LYS A 371 3.77 18.99 20.79
CA LYS A 371 2.57 19.42 21.53
C LYS A 371 2.86 20.42 22.63
N LYS A 372 3.96 20.22 23.36
CA LYS A 372 4.41 21.19 24.39
C LYS A 372 4.73 22.57 23.81
N HIS A 373 5.06 22.64 22.52
CA HIS A 373 5.31 23.87 21.78
C HIS A 373 4.09 24.35 20.97
N GLY A 374 2.88 23.84 21.25
CA GLY A 374 1.64 24.34 20.66
C GLY A 374 1.22 23.69 19.33
N PHE A 375 1.89 22.62 18.89
CA PHE A 375 1.45 21.87 17.72
C PHE A 375 0.25 20.98 18.09
N PHE A 376 -0.79 21.00 17.26
CA PHE A 376 -1.96 20.16 17.43
C PHE A 376 -1.69 18.74 16.96
N GLN A 377 -1.99 17.74 17.81
CA GLN A 377 -1.96 16.34 17.42
C GLN A 377 -3.40 15.82 17.27
N PRO A 378 -3.85 15.51 16.03
CA PRO A 378 -5.18 14.93 15.85
C PRO A 378 -5.24 13.51 16.40
N SER A 379 -6.40 13.13 16.94
CA SER A 379 -6.74 11.72 17.14
C SER A 379 -6.89 11.02 15.78
N PRO A 380 -6.76 9.69 15.71
CA PRO A 380 -6.93 8.94 14.46
C PRO A 380 -8.27 9.22 13.75
N SER A 381 -9.33 9.47 14.50
CA SER A 381 -10.66 9.81 13.97
C SER A 381 -10.74 11.20 13.33
N ASN A 382 -9.91 12.15 13.77
CA ASN A 382 -10.02 13.56 13.38
C ASN A 382 -9.01 13.98 12.31
N ILE A 383 -8.24 13.02 11.78
CA ILE A 383 -7.20 13.28 10.78
C ILE A 383 -7.81 13.93 9.53
N ILE A 384 -8.93 13.40 9.04
CA ILE A 384 -9.60 13.88 7.82
C ILE A 384 -10.00 15.35 7.97
N ASP A 385 -10.64 15.70 9.09
CA ASP A 385 -11.05 17.08 9.36
C ASP A 385 -9.87 18.02 9.55
N THR A 386 -8.77 17.51 10.11
CA THR A 386 -7.51 18.25 10.24
C THR A 386 -6.90 18.54 8.87
N ILE A 387 -6.91 17.56 7.95
CA ILE A 387 -6.44 17.75 6.56
C ILE A 387 -7.34 18.76 5.83
N ARG A 388 -8.67 18.66 5.99
CA ARG A 388 -9.61 19.64 5.42
C ARG A 388 -9.32 21.06 5.94
N THR A 389 -9.02 21.19 7.24
CA THR A 389 -8.63 22.46 7.84
C THR A 389 -7.33 22.98 7.24
N LEU A 390 -6.30 22.13 7.11
CA LEU A 390 -5.04 22.50 6.46
C LEU A 390 -5.24 22.97 5.01
N LYS A 391 -6.15 22.34 4.25
CA LYS A 391 -6.47 22.77 2.87
C LYS A 391 -7.28 24.08 2.82
N GLY A 392 -8.05 24.39 3.86
CA GLY A 392 -8.96 25.56 3.90
C GLY A 392 -8.45 26.79 4.65
N SER A 393 -7.41 26.67 5.48
CA SER A 393 -6.88 27.79 6.27
C SER A 393 -5.35 27.72 6.41
N ASN A 394 -4.74 28.85 6.78
CA ASN A 394 -3.30 28.99 6.98
C ASN A 394 -2.96 29.26 8.46
N GLY A 395 -1.70 29.03 8.85
CA GLY A 395 -1.21 29.26 10.22
C GLY A 395 -1.45 28.08 11.17
N ASN A 396 -1.79 26.90 10.64
CA ASN A 396 -2.01 25.70 11.43
C ASN A 396 -0.69 24.97 11.68
N HIS A 397 -0.41 24.63 12.93
CA HIS A 397 0.75 23.83 13.32
C HIS A 397 0.29 22.44 13.77
N VAL A 398 0.64 21.41 13.01
CA VAL A 398 0.14 20.05 13.22
C VAL A 398 1.31 19.07 13.37
N VAL A 399 1.18 18.12 14.30
CA VAL A 399 2.11 16.99 14.46
C VAL A 399 1.39 15.67 14.25
N LEU A 400 1.94 14.82 13.39
CA LEU A 400 1.38 13.54 12.98
C LEU A 400 2.36 12.42 13.30
N SER A 401 1.89 11.38 14.00
CA SER A 401 2.68 10.20 14.35
C SER A 401 2.49 9.10 13.32
N ASN A 402 3.59 8.54 12.78
CA ASN A 402 3.58 7.38 11.88
C ASN A 402 2.64 7.51 10.68
N ARG A 403 2.53 8.73 10.11
CA ARG A 403 1.73 9.02 8.92
C ARG A 403 2.62 9.65 7.85
N TYR A 404 3.54 8.85 7.33
CA TYR A 404 4.44 9.23 6.24
C TYR A 404 3.77 9.06 4.87
N ASP A 405 2.83 8.12 4.77
CA ASP A 405 2.10 7.80 3.54
C ASP A 405 0.61 8.16 3.67
N GLY A 406 -0.05 8.41 2.54
CA GLY A 406 -1.51 8.60 2.45
C GLY A 406 -2.02 9.98 2.86
N ILE A 407 -1.14 10.98 3.04
CA ILE A 407 -1.55 12.36 3.32
C ILE A 407 -1.11 13.26 2.18
N ASP A 408 -2.10 13.84 1.50
CA ASP A 408 -1.91 14.82 0.44
C ASP A 408 -2.10 16.25 0.97
N LEU A 409 -1.01 17.03 0.97
CA LEU A 409 -0.95 18.42 1.42
C LEU A 409 -0.40 19.32 0.30
N PRO A 410 -1.23 19.66 -0.70
CA PRO A 410 -0.79 20.46 -1.84
C PRO A 410 -0.66 21.95 -1.48
N ASP A 411 0.22 22.65 -2.19
CA ASP A 411 0.33 24.12 -2.19
C ASP A 411 0.41 24.78 -0.81
N SER A 412 -0.61 25.56 -0.43
CA SER A 412 -0.68 26.24 0.87
C SER A 412 -1.07 25.33 2.02
N ALA A 413 -1.53 24.10 1.75
CA ALA A 413 -1.90 23.15 2.79
C ALA A 413 -0.70 22.77 3.68
N CYS A 414 0.53 22.81 3.13
CA CYS A 414 1.76 22.68 3.91
C CYS A 414 2.91 23.40 3.23
N ARG A 415 3.43 24.46 3.86
CA ARG A 415 4.62 25.20 3.35
C ARG A 415 5.91 24.77 4.02
N ILE A 416 5.84 24.26 5.24
CA ILE A 416 7.00 23.74 5.98
C ILE A 416 6.68 22.33 6.46
N LEU A 417 7.41 21.35 5.93
CA LEU A 417 7.36 19.96 6.36
C LEU A 417 8.57 19.65 7.23
N ILE A 418 8.34 19.13 8.43
CA ILE A 418 9.38 18.73 9.37
C ILE A 418 9.33 17.21 9.52
N ILE A 419 10.48 16.55 9.34
CA ILE A 419 10.63 15.11 9.58
C ILE A 419 11.53 14.93 10.80
N ASP A 420 10.94 14.68 11.97
CA ASP A 420 11.65 14.54 13.24
C ASP A 420 11.83 13.06 13.61
N GLY A 421 12.94 12.52 13.11
CA GLY A 421 13.29 11.10 13.16
C GLY A 421 12.93 10.40 11.86
N LEU A 422 13.75 9.42 11.49
CA LEU A 422 13.46 8.54 10.35
C LEU A 422 12.57 7.39 10.83
N PRO A 423 11.56 6.98 10.05
CA PRO A 423 10.84 5.75 10.34
C PRO A 423 11.85 4.60 10.43
N SER A 424 11.86 3.91 11.57
CA SER A 424 12.62 2.66 11.71
C SER A 424 11.95 1.59 10.84
N ALA A 425 12.76 0.74 10.20
CA ALA A 425 12.31 -0.49 9.54
C ALA A 425 11.16 -1.15 10.32
N GLY A 426 10.01 -1.32 9.66
CA GLY A 426 8.73 -1.61 10.32
C GLY A 426 8.64 -3.05 10.83
N SER A 427 9.27 -3.97 10.10
CA SER A 427 9.34 -5.40 10.43
C SER A 427 10.67 -5.79 11.05
N LEU A 428 10.68 -6.88 11.83
CA LEU A 428 11.91 -7.50 12.32
C LEU A 428 12.79 -7.95 11.15
N PHE A 429 12.21 -8.35 10.02
CA PHE A 429 12.98 -8.77 8.86
C PHE A 429 13.76 -7.63 8.20
N GLU A 430 13.15 -6.46 8.05
CA GLU A 430 13.84 -5.28 7.53
C GLU A 430 14.97 -4.84 8.48
N GLN A 431 14.69 -4.80 9.80
CA GLN A 431 15.70 -4.48 10.82
C GLN A 431 16.86 -5.49 10.80
N PHE A 432 16.55 -6.79 10.73
CA PHE A 432 17.53 -7.86 10.63
C PHE A 432 18.36 -7.74 9.35
N SER A 433 17.73 -7.43 8.22
CA SER A 433 18.42 -7.29 6.93
C SER A 433 19.40 -6.12 6.94
N LEU A 434 19.03 -4.99 7.53
CA LEU A 434 19.91 -3.83 7.70
C LEU A 434 21.12 -4.16 8.58
N PHE A 435 20.93 -4.89 9.68
CA PHE A 435 22.01 -5.31 10.57
C PHE A 435 22.91 -6.39 9.94
N ALA A 436 22.32 -7.40 9.30
CA ALA A 436 23.03 -8.55 8.79
C ALA A 436 23.77 -8.26 7.47
N ARG A 437 23.37 -7.22 6.73
CA ARG A 437 23.96 -6.81 5.45
C ARG A 437 24.19 -5.30 5.37
N PRO A 438 25.01 -4.72 6.27
CA PRO A 438 25.17 -3.26 6.36
C PRO A 438 25.80 -2.63 5.12
N SER A 439 26.41 -3.44 4.24
CA SER A 439 27.08 -3.00 3.00
C SER A 439 26.33 -3.35 1.71
N SER A 440 25.18 -4.03 1.80
CA SER A 440 24.37 -4.34 0.62
C SER A 440 23.54 -3.10 0.27
N LYS A 441 23.95 -2.39 -0.78
CA LYS A 441 23.17 -1.31 -1.40
C LYS A 441 22.12 -1.88 -2.35
#